data_AF-A0A7S3EUG9-F1
#
_entry.id   AF-A0A7S3EUG9-F1
#
_cell.length_a   1.000
_cell.length_b   1.000
_cell.length_c   1.000
_cell.angle_alpha   90.00
_cell.angle_beta   90.00
_cell.angle_gamma   90.00
#
_symmetry.space_group_name_H-M   'P 1'
#
loop_
_entity.id
_entity.type
_entity.pdbx_description
1 polymer ?
#
loop_
_entity_poly.entity_id
_entity_poly.type
_entity_poly.pdbx_seq_one_letter_code
_entity_poly.pdbx_strand_id
1 'polypeptide(L)'
;MPDEIPIASYCLLLIFYFPLSVLVVGTAIPGGNFVPAMTFGGAFGRLFGELLVRGGLIAGYESGTYGMMGATAALAGVTRMELTLAVILTEISGD
;
A
#
# COMPACT_ATOMS: atom_id res chain seq x y z
N MET A 1 -21.24 7.03 4.44
CA MET A 1 -20.29 7.25 5.55
C MET A 1 -19.07 6.40 5.22
N PRO A 2 -18.09 6.91 4.45
CA PRO A 2 -17.12 6.01 3.83
C PRO A 2 -16.05 5.61 4.85
N ASP A 3 -16.24 4.39 5.36
CA ASP A 3 -15.27 3.40 5.88
C ASP A 3 -14.43 3.78 7.12
N GLU A 4 -15.00 3.49 8.29
CA GLU A 4 -14.40 3.57 9.64
C GLU A 4 -13.27 2.54 9.89
N ILE A 5 -12.30 2.38 8.98
CA ILE A 5 -11.06 1.71 9.35
C ILE A 5 -10.26 2.74 10.17
N PRO A 6 -10.06 2.53 11.48
CA PRO A 6 -9.38 3.52 12.30
C PRO A 6 -7.94 3.66 11.82
N ILE A 7 -7.40 4.88 11.84
CA ILE A 7 -5.97 5.17 11.55
C ILE A 7 -5.05 4.24 12.34
N ALA A 8 -5.46 3.86 13.55
CA ALA A 8 -4.78 2.88 14.39
C ALA A 8 -4.52 1.56 13.66
N SER A 9 -5.46 1.04 12.85
CA SER A 9 -5.29 -0.22 12.10
C SER A 9 -4.20 -0.11 11.03
N TYR A 10 -4.13 1.02 10.30
CA TYR A 10 -3.05 1.25 9.34
C TYR A 10 -1.69 1.36 10.06
N CYS A 11 -1.64 2.08 11.18
CA CYS A 11 -0.43 2.17 12.00
C CYS A 11 -0.01 0.80 12.56
N LEU A 12 -0.96 -0.01 13.05
CA LEU A 12 -0.68 -1.37 13.53
C LEU A 12 -0.10 -2.24 12.42
N LEU A 13 -0.65 -2.18 11.21
CA LEU A 13 -0.11 -2.90 10.06
C LEU A 13 1.32 -2.42 9.74
N LEU A 14 1.55 -1.11 9.67
CA LEU A 14 2.88 -0.56 9.37
C LEU A 14 3.92 -0.87 10.47
N ILE A 15 3.53 -0.91 11.74
CA ILE A 15 4.45 -1.11 12.87
C ILE A 15 4.69 -2.60 13.15
N PHE A 16 3.67 -3.45 13.04
CA PHE A 16 3.78 -4.87 13.40
C PHE A 16 3.91 -5.78 12.18
N TYR A 17 3.11 -5.58 11.13
CA TYR A 17 3.12 -6.47 9.96
C TYR A 17 4.35 -6.23 9.08
N PHE A 18 4.81 -4.99 8.90
CA PHE A 18 5.97 -4.71 8.05
C PHE A 18 7.27 -5.37 8.57
N PRO A 19 7.68 -5.23 9.84
CA PRO A 19 8.87 -5.92 10.33
C PRO A 19 8.73 -7.45 10.26
N LEU A 20 7.55 -7.97 10.57
CA LEU A 20 7.28 -9.40 10.49
C LEU A 20 7.42 -9.92 9.05
N SER A 21 6.92 -9.18 8.07
CA SER A 21 7.10 -9.50 6.66
C SER A 21 8.57 -9.47 6.25
N VAL A 22 9.33 -8.46 6.69
CA VAL A 22 10.76 -8.38 6.39
C VAL A 22 11.50 -9.59 6.98
N LEU A 23 11.15 -10.01 8.19
CA LEU A 23 11.72 -11.21 8.81
C LEU A 23 11.38 -12.47 8.01
N VAL A 24 10.12 -12.66 7.60
CA VAL A 24 9.69 -13.84 6.82
C VAL A 24 10.39 -13.89 5.47
N VAL A 25 10.44 -12.78 4.74
CA VAL A 25 11.11 -12.68 3.44
C VAL A 25 12.63 -12.83 3.57
N GLY A 26 13.19 -12.46 4.72
CA GLY A 26 14.61 -12.66 5.03
C GLY A 26 14.99 -14.10 5.39
N THR A 27 14.03 -14.98 5.65
CA THR A 27 14.32 -16.40 5.85
C THR A 27 14.61 -17.10 4.52
N ALA A 28 15.36 -18.21 4.56
CA ALA A 28 15.69 -19.01 3.36
C ALA A 28 14.50 -19.83 2.81
N ILE A 29 13.27 -19.38 3.05
CA ILE A 29 12.05 -20.02 2.56
C ILE A 29 11.75 -19.46 1.16
N PRO A 30 11.55 -20.32 0.14
CA PRO A 30 11.13 -19.85 -1.18
C PRO A 30 9.75 -19.17 -1.07
N GLY A 31 9.70 -17.85 -1.30
CA GLY A 31 8.49 -17.04 -1.19
C GLY A 31 8.61 -15.72 -1.96
N GLY A 32 7.46 -15.14 -2.31
CA GLY A 32 7.39 -13.86 -3.05
C GLY A 32 7.22 -12.66 -2.12
N ASN A 33 7.94 -11.57 -2.38
CA ASN A 33 7.81 -10.29 -1.65
C ASN A 33 6.76 -9.34 -2.26
N PHE A 34 6.00 -9.79 -3.25
CA PHE A 34 5.05 -8.95 -3.96
C PHE A 34 3.86 -8.53 -3.08
N VAL A 35 3.16 -9.51 -2.49
CA VAL A 35 1.96 -9.24 -1.67
C VAL A 35 2.28 -8.40 -0.43
N PRO A 36 3.36 -8.65 0.33
CA PRO A 36 3.65 -7.83 1.49
C PRO A 36 4.03 -6.39 1.14
N ALA A 37 4.78 -6.18 0.05
CA ALA A 37 5.08 -4.85 -0.45
C ALA A 37 3.82 -4.10 -0.92
N MET A 38 2.90 -4.78 -1.61
CA MET A 38 1.60 -4.23 -2.01
C MET A 38 0.76 -3.85 -0.77
N THR A 39 0.72 -4.71 0.24
CA THR A 39 -0.05 -4.49 1.48
C THR A 39 0.51 -3.31 2.27
N PHE A 40 1.84 -3.23 2.41
CA PHE A 40 2.52 -2.11 3.06
C PHE A 40 2.24 -0.79 2.34
N GLY A 41 2.45 -0.75 1.02
CA GLY A 41 2.23 0.44 0.21
C GLY A 41 0.77 0.89 0.24
N GLY A 42 -0.18 -0.04 0.18
CA GLY A 42 -1.61 0.26 0.24
C GLY A 42 -2.05 0.85 1.58
N ALA A 43 -1.56 0.31 2.70
CA ALA A 43 -1.82 0.86 4.02
C ALA A 43 -1.17 2.23 4.21
N PHE A 44 0.07 2.40 3.73
CA PHE A 44 0.78 3.68 3.78
C PHE A 44 0.09 4.75 2.94
N GLY A 45 -0.32 4.40 1.72
CA GLY A 45 -1.05 5.29 0.82
C GLY A 45 -2.38 5.76 1.41
N ARG A 46 -3.16 4.86 2.01
CA ARG A 46 -4.40 5.22 2.71
C ARG A 46 -4.17 6.11 3.93
N LEU A 47 -3.14 5.80 4.74
CA LEU A 47 -2.75 6.63 5.87
C LEU A 47 -2.41 8.05 5.41
N PHE A 48 -1.63 8.17 4.34
CA PHE A 48 -1.25 9.47 3.76
C PHE A 48 -2.47 10.22 3.20
N GLY A 49 -3.35 9.55 2.45
CA GLY A 49 -4.58 10.14 1.93
C GLY A 49 -5.49 10.68 3.05
N GLU A 50 -5.69 9.91 4.10
CA GLU A 50 -6.48 10.32 5.27
C GLU A 50 -5.85 11.53 6.00
N LEU A 51 -4.52 11.55 6.14
CA LEU A 51 -3.80 12.69 6.75
C LEU A 51 -3.97 13.97 5.92
N LEU A 52 -3.87 13.88 4.59
CA LEU A 52 -4.03 15.03 3.70
C LEU A 52 -5.46 15.60 3.73
N VAL A 53 -6.47 14.73 3.82
CA VAL A 53 -7.88 15.12 3.94
C VAL A 53 -8.14 15.79 5.29
N ARG A 54 -7.65 15.21 6.39
CA ARG A 54 -7.76 15.83 7.73
C ARG A 54 -7.01 17.16 7.84
N GLY A 55 -5.92 17.30 7.10
CA GLY A 55 -5.15 18.54 6.97
C GLY A 55 -5.83 19.61 6.12
N GLY A 56 -6.97 19.31 5.48
CA GLY A 56 -7.69 20.26 4.62
C GLY A 56 -6.97 20.59 3.32
N LEU A 57 -5.97 19.80 2.91
CA LEU A 57 -5.16 20.05 1.71
C LEU A 57 -5.86 19.60 0.42
N ILE A 58 -6.83 18.69 0.52
CA ILE A 58 -7.58 18.10 -0.60
C ILE A 58 -9.03 17.85 -0.19
N ALA A 59 -9.96 18.19 -1.09
CA ALA A 59 -11.41 18.06 -0.88
C ALA A 59 -12.01 16.76 -1.47
N GLY A 60 -11.25 16.03 -2.29
CA GLY A 60 -11.68 14.76 -2.89
C GLY A 60 -11.00 13.58 -2.21
N TYR A 61 -11.68 12.91 -1.29
CA TYR A 61 -11.19 11.68 -0.67
C TYR A 61 -11.75 10.46 -1.37
N GLU A 62 -10.89 9.78 -2.11
CA GLU A 62 -11.15 8.44 -2.61
C GLU A 62 -10.10 7.49 -2.05
N SER A 63 -10.44 6.79 -0.97
CA SER A 63 -9.53 5.90 -0.24
C SER A 63 -8.90 4.81 -1.12
N GLY A 64 -9.60 4.42 -2.19
CA GLY A 64 -9.12 3.49 -3.21
C GLY A 64 -7.87 4.00 -3.93
N THR A 65 -7.93 5.24 -4.45
CA THR A 65 -6.89 5.82 -5.30
C THR A 65 -5.58 6.05 -4.53
N TYR A 66 -5.65 6.59 -3.31
CA TYR A 66 -4.46 6.78 -2.48
C TYR A 66 -3.86 5.45 -2.02
N GLY A 67 -4.68 4.44 -1.72
CA GLY A 67 -4.21 3.09 -1.45
C GLY A 67 -3.52 2.46 -2.67
N MET A 68 -4.12 2.57 -3.85
CA MET A 68 -3.55 2.05 -5.09
C MET A 68 -2.22 2.72 -5.42
N MET A 69 -2.14 4.06 -5.37
CA MET A 69 -0.89 4.80 -5.61
C MET A 69 0.22 4.38 -4.65
N GLY A 70 -0.08 4.24 -3.36
CA GLY A 70 0.89 3.79 -2.36
C GLY A 70 1.38 2.36 -2.60
N ALA A 71 0.46 1.44 -2.95
CA ALA A 71 0.79 0.05 -3.27
C ALA A 71 1.72 -0.04 -4.49
N THR A 72 1.41 0.70 -5.55
CA THR A 72 2.20 0.81 -6.77
C THR A 72 3.61 1.35 -6.49
N ALA A 73 3.71 2.43 -5.72
CA ALA A 73 4.99 3.05 -5.38
C ALA A 73 5.90 2.10 -4.58
N ALA A 74 5.33 1.36 -3.61
CA ALA A 74 6.08 0.38 -2.83
C ALA A 74 6.55 -0.80 -3.69
N LEU A 75 5.69 -1.34 -4.55
CA LEU A 75 6.04 -2.41 -5.47
C LEU A 75 7.14 -2.00 -6.44
N ALA A 76 7.01 -0.83 -7.08
CA ALA A 76 8.01 -0.31 -8.01
C ALA A 76 9.35 -0.07 -7.33
N GLY A 77 9.36 0.42 -6.09
CA GLY A 77 10.57 0.63 -5.30
C GLY A 77 11.29 -0.67 -4.93
N VAL A 78 10.54 -1.73 -4.59
CA VAL A 78 11.10 -3.03 -4.18
C VAL A 78 11.58 -3.87 -5.36
N THR A 79 10.79 -3.96 -6.43
CA THR A 79 11.08 -4.85 -7.56
C THR A 79 11.88 -4.18 -8.67
N ARG A 80 11.90 -2.84 -8.74
CA ARG A 80 12.48 -2.07 -9.86
C ARG A 80 11.87 -2.43 -11.23
N MET A 81 10.65 -2.97 -11.25
CA MET A 81 9.94 -3.34 -12.48
C MET A 81 8.80 -2.36 -12.76
N GLU A 82 9.02 -1.33 -13.56
CA GLU A 82 8.02 -0.25 -13.70
C GLU A 82 6.94 -0.56 -14.76
N LEU A 83 7.34 -0.99 -15.96
CA LEU A 83 6.39 -1.27 -17.05
C LEU A 83 5.49 -2.48 -16.77
N THR A 84 6.06 -3.57 -16.25
CA THR A 84 5.30 -4.77 -15.92
C THR A 84 4.30 -4.49 -14.80
N LEU A 85 4.68 -3.69 -13.80
CA LEU A 85 3.78 -3.30 -12.73
C LEU A 85 2.64 -2.42 -13.25
N ALA A 86 2.92 -1.46 -14.12
CA ALA A 86 1.88 -0.63 -14.72
C ALA A 86 0.81 -1.50 -15.42
N VAL A 87 1.24 -2.45 -16.26
CA VAL A 87 0.31 -3.37 -16.95
C VAL A 87 -0.47 -4.21 -15.94
N ILE A 88 0.19 -4.84 -14.97
CA ILE A 88 -0.49 -5.64 -13.94
C ILE A 88 -1.55 -4.81 -13.21
N LEU A 89 -1.22 -3.57 -12.83
CA LEU A 89 -2.10 -2.70 -12.05
C LEU A 89 -3.29 -2.19 -12.87
N THR A 90 -3.07 -1.87 -14.14
CA THR A 90 -4.13 -1.50 -15.08
C THR A 90 -5.08 -2.69 -15.31
N GLU A 91 -4.54 -3.88 -15.56
CA GLU A 91 -5.34 -5.11 -15.76
C GLU A 91 -6.17 -5.49 -14.52
N ILE A 92 -5.64 -5.33 -13.30
CA ILE A 92 -6.41 -5.64 -12.08
C ILE A 92 -7.44 -4.56 -11.73
N SER A 93 -7.20 -3.30 -12.07
CA SER A 93 -8.14 -2.21 -11.83
C SER A 93 -9.26 -2.18 -12.86
N GLY A 94 -9.03 -2.75 -14.04
CA GLY A 94 -10.02 -2.83 -15.12
C GLY A 94 -10.30 -1.49 -15.80
N ASP A 95 -9.33 -0.58 -15.78
CA ASP A 95 -9.36 0.76 -16.41
C ASP A 95 -8.39 0.83 -17.59
#